data_AF-A0A2A3GUX1-F1
#
_entry.id   AF-A0A2A3GUX1-F1
#
_cell.length_a   1.000
_cell.length_b   1.000
_cell.length_c   1.000
_cell.angle_alpha   90.00
_cell.angle_beta   90.00
_cell.angle_gamma   90.00
#
_symmetry.space_group_name_H-M   'P 1'
#
loop_
_entity.id
_entity.type
_entity.pdbx_description
1 polymer ?
#
loop_
_entity_poly.entity_id
_entity_poly.type
_entity_poly.pdbx_seq_one_letter_code
_entity_poly.pdbx_strand_id
1 'polypeptide(L)'
;MLNGCLAVLTTALVLVLFGVWRLSTAPGRADDRARHMMQESVDRSRDRLSRAAGDGALLGTEIDRSLGVGRGDEPEVRRRGRRVTVTSRFAHQGSGWYAAPVHGCYRFEVVPASAPPPVSVHELPYAACGEPVPPPAPRSPAAVAADVVVELRAALARDGFLAVQRAEVWQTYGIHLADQKVTDGRLTDLVLLDAGTNEQVCYEFRARRDTDTVTSEQSTVDDCRRFQREREKQAEDEERALLDASSAAIVRRLDHAVADGTLTDAELRRALAMQQTDEGRELVGYPSPVAVPVSVERSPAEVVVFARVNPLDTHGVALGCYEFRAHLTKHSVTRRRTAGTECFA
;
A
#
# COMPACT_ATOMS: atom_id res chain seq x y z
N MET A 1 17.56 -41.02 -33.38
CA MET A 1 18.60 -39.97 -33.24
C MET A 1 18.09 -38.67 -32.60
N LEU A 2 16.81 -38.28 -32.73
CA LEU A 2 16.26 -37.07 -32.10
C LEU A 2 16.21 -37.08 -30.55
N ASN A 3 16.04 -38.25 -29.91
CA ASN A 3 15.95 -38.33 -28.45
C ASN A 3 17.28 -38.06 -27.71
N GLY A 4 18.42 -38.31 -28.38
CA GLY A 4 19.74 -38.05 -27.79
C GLY A 4 20.07 -36.56 -27.73
N CYS A 5 19.66 -35.79 -28.75
CA CYS A 5 19.92 -34.35 -28.80
C CYS A 5 19.07 -33.59 -27.78
N LEU A 6 17.81 -34.01 -27.60
CA LEU A 6 16.94 -33.44 -26.57
C LEU A 6 17.44 -33.72 -25.15
N ALA A 7 17.95 -34.94 -24.89
CA ALA A 7 18.53 -35.29 -23.59
C ALA A 7 19.80 -34.49 -23.27
N VAL A 8 20.65 -34.23 -24.26
CA VAL A 8 21.85 -33.39 -24.07
C VAL A 8 21.47 -31.94 -23.80
N LEU A 9 20.47 -31.40 -24.51
CA LEU A 9 19.99 -30.03 -24.30
C LEU A 9 19.33 -29.86 -22.93
N THR A 10 18.49 -30.80 -22.49
CA THR A 10 17.89 -30.75 -21.15
C THR A 10 18.95 -30.87 -20.06
N THR A 11 19.92 -31.78 -20.22
CA THR A 11 21.04 -31.91 -19.26
C THR A 11 21.89 -30.65 -19.20
N ALA A 12 22.22 -30.06 -20.35
CA ALA A 12 22.98 -28.81 -20.42
C ALA A 12 22.20 -27.65 -19.79
N LEU A 13 20.90 -27.55 -20.04
CA LEU A 13 20.03 -26.55 -19.42
C LEU A 13 20.00 -26.71 -17.89
N VAL A 14 19.83 -27.94 -17.40
CA VAL A 14 19.84 -28.23 -15.95
C VAL A 14 21.18 -27.85 -15.32
N LEU A 15 22.31 -28.15 -15.98
CA LEU A 15 23.64 -27.77 -15.49
C LEU A 15 23.85 -26.26 -15.49
N VAL A 16 23.36 -25.54 -16.50
CA VAL A 16 23.42 -24.06 -16.55
C VAL A 16 22.54 -23.46 -15.44
N LEU A 17 21.32 -23.95 -15.28
CA LEU A 17 20.41 -23.49 -14.21
C LEU A 17 21.00 -23.79 -12.83
N PHE A 18 21.58 -24.98 -12.62
CA PHE A 18 22.26 -25.34 -11.39
C PHE A 18 23.51 -24.48 -11.16
N GLY A 19 24.28 -24.18 -12.21
CA GLY A 19 25.45 -23.30 -12.16
C GLY A 19 25.08 -21.86 -11.81
N VAL A 20 24.06 -21.29 -12.46
CA VAL A 20 23.52 -19.96 -12.17
C VAL A 20 22.93 -19.90 -10.77
N TRP A 21 22.15 -20.91 -10.38
CA TRP A 21 21.63 -21.05 -9.02
C TRP A 21 22.77 -21.05 -8.00
N ARG A 22 23.78 -21.91 -8.17
CA ARG A 22 24.95 -21.99 -7.28
C ARG A 22 25.78 -20.71 -7.26
N LEU A 23 25.90 -19.99 -8.38
CA LEU A 23 26.59 -18.70 -8.43
C LEU A 23 25.78 -17.62 -7.68
N SER A 24 24.46 -17.66 -7.80
CA SER A 24 23.55 -16.73 -7.11
C SER A 24 23.45 -17.01 -5.61
N THR A 25 23.62 -18.26 -5.18
CA THR A 25 23.56 -18.73 -3.78
C THR A 25 24.94 -19.02 -3.19
N ALA A 26 26.03 -18.55 -3.82
CA ALA A 26 27.38 -18.78 -3.35
C ALA A 26 27.52 -18.34 -1.87
N PRO A 27 28.06 -19.20 -0.99
CA PRO A 27 28.13 -18.92 0.44
C PRO A 27 28.88 -17.60 0.69
N GLY A 28 28.31 -16.72 1.50
CA GLY A 28 28.83 -15.38 1.81
C GLY A 28 28.20 -14.23 1.02
N ARG A 29 27.83 -14.40 -0.26
CA ARG A 29 27.27 -13.27 -1.05
C ARG A 29 25.89 -12.81 -0.59
N ALA A 30 25.05 -13.74 -0.15
CA ALA A 30 23.74 -13.41 0.38
C ALA A 30 23.85 -12.63 1.70
N ASP A 31 24.80 -13.03 2.56
CA ASP A 31 25.07 -12.38 3.85
C ASP A 31 25.70 -10.99 3.66
N ASP A 32 26.63 -10.84 2.72
CA ASP A 32 27.23 -9.56 2.38
C ASP A 32 26.20 -8.58 1.80
N ARG A 33 25.30 -9.06 0.94
CA ARG A 33 24.17 -8.25 0.45
C ARG A 33 23.24 -7.85 1.59
N ALA A 34 22.90 -8.77 2.47
CA ALA A 34 22.04 -8.48 3.62
C ALA A 34 22.68 -7.43 4.55
N ARG A 35 23.99 -7.55 4.83
CA ARG A 35 24.76 -6.54 5.56
C ARG A 35 24.78 -5.19 4.86
N HIS A 36 25.00 -5.17 3.55
CA HIS A 36 25.02 -3.93 2.78
C HIS A 36 23.65 -3.23 2.80
N MET A 37 22.57 -3.96 2.57
CA MET A 37 21.20 -3.43 2.63
C MET A 37 20.82 -2.98 4.05
N MET A 38 21.31 -3.67 5.08
CA MET A 38 21.17 -3.24 6.48
C MET A 38 21.90 -1.90 6.70
N GLN A 39 23.16 -1.79 6.28
CA GLN A 39 23.93 -0.54 6.37
C GLN A 39 23.26 0.60 5.60
N GLU A 40 22.77 0.36 4.39
CA GLU A 40 22.00 1.34 3.62
C GLU A 40 20.72 1.78 4.36
N SER A 41 20.09 0.89 5.12
CA SER A 41 18.93 1.24 5.95
C SER A 41 19.32 2.11 7.14
N VAL A 42 20.48 1.86 7.76
CA VAL A 42 21.05 2.69 8.83
C VAL A 42 21.42 4.07 8.32
N ASP A 43 22.08 4.15 7.15
CA ASP A 43 22.46 5.42 6.53
C ASP A 43 21.24 6.24 6.13
N ARG A 44 20.23 5.62 5.52
CA ARG A 44 18.94 6.29 5.24
C ARG A 44 18.26 6.81 6.50
N SER A 45 18.33 6.05 7.59
CA SER A 45 17.78 6.45 8.89
C SER A 45 18.55 7.64 9.47
N ARG A 46 19.88 7.62 9.39
CA ARG A 46 20.75 8.74 9.78
C ARG A 46 20.39 10.01 9.02
N ASP A 47 20.24 9.92 7.70
CA ASP A 47 19.92 11.07 6.85
C ASP A 47 18.53 11.64 7.14
N ARG A 48 17.54 10.77 7.43
CA ARG A 48 16.20 11.20 7.85
C ARG A 48 16.22 11.88 9.22
N LEU A 49 16.89 11.29 10.21
CA LEU A 49 17.05 11.90 11.54
C LEU A 49 17.78 13.24 11.47
N SER A 50 18.80 13.35 10.61
CA SER A 50 19.54 14.59 10.38
C SER A 50 18.66 15.68 9.78
N ARG A 51 17.81 15.33 8.81
CA ARG A 51 16.85 16.27 8.22
C ARG A 51 15.76 16.68 9.21
N ALA A 52 15.20 15.73 9.96
CA ALA A 52 14.19 16.01 10.98
C ALA A 52 14.75 16.94 12.07
N ALA A 53 16.00 16.71 12.49
CA ALA A 53 16.66 17.56 13.49
C ALA A 53 17.08 18.96 12.99
N GLY A 54 16.83 19.27 11.70
CA GLY A 54 17.28 20.48 11.04
C GLY A 54 16.61 21.76 11.54
N ASP A 55 15.41 21.66 12.12
CA ASP A 55 14.68 22.80 12.66
C ASP A 55 14.99 23.09 14.14
N GLY A 56 15.89 22.30 14.75
CA GLY A 56 16.30 22.45 16.14
C GLY A 56 15.44 21.69 17.15
N ALA A 57 14.42 20.96 16.70
CA ALA A 57 13.69 19.98 17.49
C ALA A 57 13.82 18.59 16.83
N LEU A 58 13.46 17.54 17.55
CA LEU A 58 13.31 16.22 16.97
C LEU A 58 12.15 15.55 17.71
N LEU A 59 10.99 15.47 17.07
CA LEU A 59 9.75 14.95 17.63
C LEU A 59 9.75 13.42 17.66
N GLY A 60 8.84 12.81 18.44
CA GLY A 60 8.73 11.36 18.49
C GLY A 60 8.23 10.78 17.16
N THR A 61 7.23 11.42 16.55
CA THR A 61 6.70 11.04 15.22
C THR A 61 7.77 11.07 14.13
N GLU A 62 8.68 12.05 14.18
CA GLU A 62 9.81 12.15 13.25
C GLU A 62 10.84 11.04 13.45
N ILE A 63 11.10 10.63 14.69
CA ILE A 63 11.96 9.48 15.00
C ILE A 63 11.33 8.19 14.45
N ASP A 64 10.03 7.99 14.70
CA ASP A 64 9.29 6.81 14.25
C ASP A 64 9.31 6.69 12.72
N ARG A 65 9.04 7.81 12.00
CA ARG A 65 9.16 7.86 10.53
C ARG A 65 10.59 7.65 10.04
N SER A 66 11.56 8.22 10.73
CA SER A 66 12.96 8.16 10.31
C SER A 66 13.52 6.74 10.35
N LEU A 67 13.15 5.98 11.39
CA LEU A 67 13.61 4.61 11.60
C LEU A 67 12.74 3.55 10.90
N GLY A 68 11.57 3.92 10.38
CA GLY A 68 10.68 2.99 9.68
C GLY A 68 10.13 1.91 10.61
N VAL A 69 9.87 2.26 11.86
CA VAL A 69 9.44 1.32 12.90
C VAL A 69 8.06 0.76 12.55
N GLY A 70 8.03 -0.49 12.09
CA GLY A 70 6.82 -1.32 12.02
C GLY A 70 6.70 -2.18 13.28
N ARG A 71 5.53 -2.82 13.48
CA ARG A 71 5.22 -3.67 14.65
C ARG A 71 6.41 -4.52 15.10
N GLY A 72 7.00 -4.21 16.25
CA GLY A 72 7.81 -5.17 17.02
C GLY A 72 9.08 -4.64 17.67
N ASP A 73 9.80 -3.69 17.06
CA ASP A 73 11.09 -3.22 17.58
C ASP A 73 11.09 -1.69 17.76
N GLU A 74 10.40 -1.22 18.80
CA GLU A 74 10.40 0.20 19.13
C GLU A 74 11.80 0.69 19.50
N PRO A 75 12.24 1.83 18.95
CA PRO A 75 13.52 2.40 19.30
C PRO A 75 13.50 2.90 20.75
N GLU A 76 14.60 2.68 21.46
CA GLU A 76 14.80 3.33 22.74
C GLU A 76 15.22 4.78 22.51
N VAL A 77 14.41 5.73 22.96
CA VAL A 77 14.70 7.16 22.85
C VAL A 77 15.03 7.74 24.23
N ARG A 78 16.24 8.28 24.38
CA ARG A 78 16.69 9.00 25.57
C ARG A 78 16.96 10.45 25.24
N ARG A 79 16.31 11.37 25.96
CA ARG A 79 16.52 12.82 25.82
C ARG A 79 17.31 13.36 27.01
N ARG A 80 18.44 14.03 26.76
CA ARG A 80 19.28 14.67 27.79
C ARG A 80 19.65 16.08 27.33
N GLY A 81 18.96 17.08 27.87
CA GLY A 81 19.10 18.46 27.40
C GLY A 81 18.74 18.55 25.91
N ARG A 82 19.65 19.11 25.10
CA ARG A 82 19.48 19.17 23.64
C ARG A 82 19.86 17.88 22.91
N ARG A 83 20.48 16.90 23.56
CA ARG A 83 20.88 15.66 22.90
C ARG A 83 19.74 14.64 22.94
N VAL A 84 19.47 14.03 21.79
CA VAL A 84 18.56 12.89 21.65
C VAL A 84 19.39 11.68 21.26
N THR A 85 19.35 10.63 22.06
CA THR A 85 19.97 9.35 21.76
C THR A 85 18.89 8.37 21.38
N VAL A 86 18.97 7.81 20.18
CA VAL A 86 18.03 6.82 19.66
C VAL A 86 18.78 5.51 19.46
N THR A 87 18.34 4.43 20.11
CA THR A 87 18.93 3.09 19.95
C THR A 87 17.90 2.19 19.27
N SER A 88 18.26 1.58 18.14
CA SER A 88 17.33 0.78 17.34
C SER A 88 17.97 -0.46 16.75
N ARG A 89 17.16 -1.50 16.54
CA ARG A 89 17.54 -2.74 15.86
C ARG A 89 17.27 -2.61 14.37
N PHE A 90 18.21 -3.08 13.58
CA PHE A 90 18.04 -3.24 12.14
C PHE A 90 18.16 -4.72 11.80
N ALA A 91 17.28 -5.18 10.93
CA ALA A 91 17.32 -6.53 10.41
C ALA A 91 17.13 -6.52 8.90
N HIS A 92 17.86 -7.37 8.19
CA HIS A 92 17.60 -7.61 6.78
C HIS A 92 17.74 -9.09 6.43
N GLN A 93 16.83 -9.58 5.61
CA GLN A 93 16.87 -10.95 5.11
C GLN A 93 17.60 -10.97 3.77
N GLY A 94 18.64 -11.80 3.65
CA GLY A 94 19.32 -12.00 2.38
C GLY A 94 18.39 -12.63 1.33
N SER A 95 18.69 -12.44 0.05
CA SER A 95 17.93 -13.06 -1.03
C SER A 95 18.11 -14.58 -1.02
N GLY A 96 17.04 -15.34 -0.76
CA GLY A 96 17.03 -16.80 -0.80
C GLY A 96 16.35 -17.43 0.41
N TRP A 97 15.85 -18.65 0.23
CA TRP A 97 15.06 -19.42 1.19
C TRP A 97 15.90 -19.98 2.35
N TYR A 98 17.23 -19.90 2.26
CA TYR A 98 18.19 -20.32 3.28
C TYR A 98 19.09 -19.20 3.81
N ALA A 99 18.87 -17.94 3.40
CA ALA A 99 19.69 -16.84 3.90
C ALA A 99 19.32 -16.56 5.36
N ALA A 100 20.32 -16.58 6.24
CA ALA A 100 20.13 -16.18 7.63
C ALA A 100 19.82 -14.67 7.68
N PRO A 101 18.93 -14.22 8.57
CA PRO A 101 18.74 -12.80 8.79
C PRO A 101 20.02 -12.20 9.38
N VAL A 102 20.41 -11.04 8.85
CA VAL A 102 21.47 -10.21 9.44
C VAL A 102 20.80 -9.22 10.38
N HIS A 103 21.35 -9.12 11.60
CA HIS A 103 20.86 -8.23 12.63
C HIS A 103 21.98 -7.27 13.07
N GLY A 104 21.60 -6.04 13.41
CA GLY A 104 22.51 -5.03 13.95
C GLY A 104 21.81 -4.15 14.96
N CYS A 105 22.58 -3.62 15.91
CA CYS A 105 22.12 -2.66 16.90
C CYS A 105 22.86 -1.34 16.70
N TYR A 106 22.12 -0.25 16.54
CA TYR A 106 22.69 1.06 16.22
C TYR A 106 22.19 2.12 17.17
N ARG A 107 23.11 2.98 17.63
CA ARG A 107 22.84 4.18 18.40
C ARG A 107 23.09 5.42 17.55
N PHE A 108 22.06 6.22 17.40
CA PHE A 108 22.10 7.54 16.78
C PHE A 108 22.18 8.58 17.89
N GLU A 109 23.24 9.39 17.93
CA GLU A 109 23.29 10.57 18.78
C GLU A 109 22.99 11.80 17.93
N VAL A 110 21.86 12.42 18.22
CA VAL A 110 21.34 13.58 17.50
C VAL A 110 21.49 14.82 18.38
N VAL A 111 22.11 15.85 17.84
CA VAL A 111 22.16 17.19 18.44
C VAL A 111 21.43 18.14 17.49
N PRO A 112 20.16 18.47 17.74
CA PRO A 112 19.39 19.37 16.89
C PRO A 112 20.05 20.75 16.80
N ALA A 113 20.01 21.33 15.58
CA ALA A 113 20.62 22.62 15.24
C ALA A 113 22.14 22.76 15.48
N SER A 114 22.92 21.67 15.49
CA SER A 114 24.40 21.75 15.43
C SER A 114 24.94 21.76 14.00
N ALA A 115 26.15 22.29 13.79
CA ALA A 115 26.83 22.25 12.50
C ALA A 115 26.97 20.79 11.97
N PRO A 116 26.96 20.56 10.65
CA PRO A 116 26.90 19.22 10.08
C PRO A 116 28.15 18.36 10.33
N PRO A 117 28.00 17.03 10.49
CA PRO A 117 26.72 16.31 10.56
C PRO A 117 26.13 16.33 11.99
N PRO A 118 24.83 16.65 12.16
CA PRO A 118 24.17 16.72 13.47
C PRO A 118 23.85 15.34 14.09
N VAL A 119 24.14 14.25 13.35
CA VAL A 119 23.90 12.86 13.77
C VAL A 119 25.18 12.03 13.65
N SER A 120 25.62 11.47 14.78
CA SER A 120 26.61 10.39 14.82
C SER A 120 25.93 9.04 14.97
N VAL A 121 26.52 8.01 14.36
CA VAL A 121 26.01 6.63 14.39
C VAL A 121 27.08 5.72 14.97
N HIS A 122 26.69 4.89 15.93
CA HIS A 122 27.55 3.91 16.57
C HIS A 122 26.90 2.54 16.52
N GLU A 123 27.60 1.57 15.93
CA GLU A 123 27.20 0.16 16.05
C GLU A 123 27.51 -0.32 17.47
N LEU A 124 26.56 -1.04 18.05
CA LEU A 124 26.66 -1.63 19.38
C LEU A 124 26.58 -3.16 19.29
N PRO A 125 27.06 -3.89 20.30
CA PRO A 125 26.74 -5.30 20.44
C PRO A 125 25.22 -5.51 20.37
N TYR A 126 24.76 -6.53 19.64
CA TYR A 126 23.32 -6.75 19.43
C TYR A 126 22.52 -6.82 20.74
N ALA A 127 23.11 -7.43 21.78
CA ALA A 127 22.54 -7.52 23.12
C ALA A 127 22.29 -6.14 23.78
N ALA A 128 22.99 -5.07 23.38
CA ALA A 128 22.79 -3.73 23.92
C ALA A 128 21.46 -3.10 23.48
N CYS A 129 20.86 -3.58 22.37
CA CYS A 129 19.50 -3.24 21.99
C CYS A 129 18.46 -4.11 22.73
N GLY A 130 18.87 -5.06 23.58
CA GLY A 130 18.00 -6.08 24.19
C GLY A 130 18.31 -6.41 25.64
N GLU A 131 19.09 -5.59 26.36
CA GLU A 131 19.04 -5.67 27.82
C GLU A 131 17.60 -5.35 28.27
N PRO A 132 17.08 -6.05 29.28
CA PRO A 132 15.70 -5.94 29.77
C PRO A 132 15.51 -4.63 30.54
N VAL A 133 15.66 -3.51 29.84
CA VAL A 133 14.81 -2.34 30.12
C VAL A 133 13.44 -2.76 29.58
N PRO A 134 12.35 -2.65 30.37
CA PRO A 134 11.01 -2.83 29.83
C PRO A 134 10.94 -2.08 28.50
N PRO A 135 10.37 -2.66 27.43
CA PRO A 135 10.20 -1.91 26.18
C PRO A 135 9.61 -0.56 26.57
N PRO A 136 10.15 0.57 26.05
CA PRO A 136 9.57 1.87 26.36
C PRO A 136 8.06 1.76 26.18
N ALA A 137 7.30 2.25 27.16
CA ALA A 137 5.85 2.22 27.03
C ALA A 137 5.51 2.89 25.69
N PRO A 138 4.69 2.25 24.83
CA PRO A 138 4.33 2.85 23.56
C PRO A 138 3.81 4.26 23.81
N ARG A 139 4.11 5.18 22.90
CA ARG A 139 3.72 6.58 23.10
C ARG A 139 2.20 6.65 23.23
N SER A 140 1.71 7.35 24.25
CA SER A 140 0.26 7.50 24.40
C SER A 140 -0.31 8.24 23.19
N PRO A 141 -1.55 7.94 22.76
CA PRO A 141 -2.20 8.68 21.68
C PRO A 141 -2.18 10.20 21.89
N ALA A 142 -2.27 10.67 23.15
CA ALA A 142 -2.16 12.08 23.49
C ALA A 142 -0.78 12.69 23.18
N ALA A 143 0.31 11.96 23.44
CA ALA A 143 1.66 12.42 23.10
C ALA A 143 1.87 12.49 21.58
N VAL A 144 1.34 11.51 20.84
CA VAL A 144 1.35 11.53 19.36
C VAL A 144 0.54 12.71 18.84
N ALA A 145 -0.66 12.97 19.39
CA ALA A 145 -1.48 14.11 19.00
C ALA A 145 -0.78 15.45 19.25
N ALA A 146 -0.01 15.59 20.33
CA ALA A 146 0.78 16.79 20.58
C ALA A 146 1.86 17.02 19.53
N ASP A 147 2.59 15.96 19.13
CA ASP A 147 3.59 16.03 18.05
C ASP A 147 2.93 16.41 16.71
N VAL A 148 1.78 15.81 16.39
CA VAL A 148 1.00 16.14 15.18
C VAL A 148 0.64 17.63 15.16
N VAL A 149 0.17 18.20 16.26
CA VAL A 149 -0.14 19.64 16.33
C VAL A 149 1.09 20.50 16.00
N VAL A 150 2.28 20.12 16.46
CA VAL A 150 3.53 20.85 16.17
C VAL A 150 3.86 20.75 14.69
N GLU A 151 3.87 19.54 14.12
CA GLU A 151 4.18 19.33 12.70
C GLU A 151 3.19 20.05 11.77
N LEU A 152 1.89 19.99 12.07
CA LEU A 152 0.87 20.66 11.27
C LEU A 152 0.96 22.18 11.38
N ARG A 153 1.34 22.72 12.54
CA ARG A 153 1.56 24.16 12.68
C ARG A 153 2.74 24.62 11.84
N ALA A 154 3.84 23.85 11.83
CA ALA A 154 4.98 24.12 10.97
C ALA A 154 4.60 24.01 9.48
N ALA A 155 3.79 23.02 9.10
CA ALA A 155 3.29 22.86 7.74
C ALA A 155 2.39 24.02 7.32
N LEU A 156 1.45 24.43 8.18
CA LEU A 156 0.56 25.56 7.97
C LEU A 156 1.34 26.86 7.75
N ALA A 157 2.38 27.11 8.55
CA ALA A 157 3.23 28.27 8.43
C ALA A 157 4.07 28.30 7.13
N ARG A 158 4.37 27.14 6.54
CA ARG A 158 5.14 27.04 5.29
C ARG A 158 4.29 27.36 4.06
N ASP A 159 3.24 26.59 3.80
CA ASP A 159 2.43 26.73 2.57
C ASP A 159 0.91 26.62 2.82
N GLY A 160 0.47 26.89 4.05
CA GLY A 160 -0.94 26.85 4.42
C GLY A 160 -1.55 25.44 4.37
N PHE A 161 -2.84 25.35 4.06
CA PHE A 161 -3.58 24.09 4.09
C PHE A 161 -3.01 23.00 3.17
N LEU A 162 -2.51 23.33 1.98
CA LEU A 162 -1.94 22.31 1.10
C LEU A 162 -0.74 21.58 1.73
N ALA A 163 0.09 22.29 2.50
CA ALA A 163 1.19 21.66 3.25
C ALA A 163 0.68 20.82 4.43
N VAL A 164 -0.38 21.25 5.12
CA VAL A 164 -1.05 20.46 6.16
C VAL A 164 -1.60 19.15 5.59
N GLN A 165 -2.29 19.21 4.45
CA GLN A 165 -2.87 18.02 3.81
C GLN A 165 -1.82 17.00 3.36
N ARG A 166 -0.63 17.47 2.97
CA ARG A 166 0.49 16.62 2.51
C ARG A 166 1.55 16.40 3.58
N ALA A 167 1.29 16.79 4.83
CA ALA A 167 2.26 16.67 5.90
C ALA A 167 2.68 15.22 6.08
N GLU A 168 3.99 14.98 6.20
CA GLU A 168 4.55 13.63 6.38
C GLU A 168 4.03 12.94 7.65
N VAL A 169 3.53 13.70 8.63
CA VAL A 169 2.93 13.16 9.85
C VAL A 169 1.82 12.15 9.58
N TRP A 170 1.07 12.31 8.49
CA TRP A 170 0.02 11.37 8.08
C TRP A 170 0.54 10.01 7.60
N GLN A 171 1.85 9.88 7.37
CA GLN A 171 2.51 8.62 7.01
C GLN A 171 3.19 7.95 8.21
N THR A 172 3.06 8.53 9.41
CA THR A 172 3.63 7.96 10.63
C THR A 172 2.85 6.71 11.03
N TYR A 173 3.56 5.66 11.42
CA TYR A 173 2.93 4.42 11.87
C TYR A 173 1.95 4.68 13.02
N GLY A 174 0.77 4.06 12.94
CA GLY A 174 -0.29 4.21 13.95
C GLY A 174 -1.09 5.51 13.86
N ILE A 175 -0.90 6.31 12.81
CA ILE A 175 -1.70 7.49 12.48
C ILE A 175 -2.54 7.19 11.23
N HIS A 176 -3.86 7.16 11.37
CA HIS A 176 -4.77 6.85 10.27
C HIS A 176 -5.73 8.02 10.02
N LEU A 177 -5.52 8.75 8.93
CA LEU A 177 -6.41 9.84 8.52
C LEU A 177 -7.76 9.26 8.06
N ALA A 178 -8.82 9.55 8.82
CA ALA A 178 -10.17 9.07 8.55
C ALA A 178 -10.92 10.01 7.59
N ASP A 179 -10.84 11.32 7.83
CA ASP A 179 -11.51 12.34 7.05
C ASP A 179 -10.69 13.64 7.07
N GLN A 180 -10.82 14.45 6.01
CA GLN A 180 -10.19 15.74 5.88
C GLN A 180 -11.11 16.69 5.14
N LYS A 181 -11.44 17.81 5.77
CA LYS A 181 -12.40 18.80 5.26
C LYS A 181 -11.84 20.20 5.34
N VAL A 182 -12.08 21.00 4.30
CA VAL A 182 -11.78 22.43 4.29
C VAL A 182 -13.11 23.17 4.18
N THR A 183 -13.43 23.98 5.18
CA THR A 183 -14.65 24.78 5.24
C THR A 183 -14.34 26.14 5.85
N ASP A 184 -14.76 27.23 5.19
CA ASP A 184 -14.71 28.60 5.71
C ASP A 184 -13.37 28.99 6.37
N GLY A 185 -12.25 28.74 5.69
CA GLY A 185 -10.93 29.12 6.19
C GLY A 185 -10.41 28.26 7.35
N ARG A 186 -11.04 27.11 7.61
CA ARG A 186 -10.62 26.10 8.57
C ARG A 186 -10.43 24.75 7.86
N LEU A 187 -9.34 24.06 8.18
CA LEU A 187 -9.11 22.68 7.81
C LEU A 187 -9.32 21.81 9.06
N THR A 188 -10.12 20.76 8.92
CA THR A 188 -10.39 19.78 9.97
C THR A 188 -9.96 18.39 9.49
N ASP A 189 -9.10 17.74 10.27
CA ASP A 189 -8.68 16.34 10.05
C ASP A 189 -9.21 15.47 11.19
N LEU A 190 -9.94 14.41 10.86
CA LEU A 190 -10.28 13.36 11.81
C LEU A 190 -9.31 12.21 11.64
N VAL A 191 -8.69 11.80 12.74
CA VAL A 191 -7.55 10.89 12.74
C VAL A 191 -7.73 9.84 13.82
N LEU A 192 -7.64 8.57 13.44
CA LEU A 192 -7.58 7.47 14.38
C LEU A 192 -6.13 7.20 14.75
N LEU A 193 -5.80 7.35 16.03
CA LEU A 193 -4.48 7.08 16.58
C LEU A 193 -4.50 5.73 17.32
N ASP A 194 -3.64 4.80 16.91
CA ASP A 194 -3.35 3.58 17.66
C ASP A 194 -1.98 3.62 18.35
N ALA A 195 -1.06 4.46 17.85
CA ALA A 195 0.26 4.74 18.44
C ALA A 195 1.07 3.51 18.87
N GLY A 196 0.90 2.36 18.19
CA GLY A 196 1.56 1.10 18.58
C GLY A 196 0.98 0.44 19.85
N THR A 197 -0.08 1.02 20.41
CA THR A 197 -0.88 0.44 21.50
C THR A 197 -2.06 -0.38 20.94
N ASN A 198 -2.73 -1.13 21.81
CA ASN A 198 -4.05 -1.70 21.49
C ASN A 198 -5.20 -0.69 21.70
N GLU A 199 -4.90 0.53 22.12
CA GLU A 199 -5.87 1.58 22.34
C GLU A 199 -6.05 2.39 21.05
N GLN A 200 -7.30 2.52 20.59
CA GLN A 200 -7.64 3.35 19.44
C GLN A 200 -8.36 4.59 19.93
N VAL A 201 -7.79 5.77 19.66
CA VAL A 201 -8.37 7.06 20.06
C VAL A 201 -8.55 7.94 18.83
N CYS A 202 -9.76 8.47 18.65
CA CYS A 202 -10.04 9.41 17.58
C CYS A 202 -9.69 10.83 18.04
N TYR A 203 -9.01 11.59 17.19
CA TYR A 203 -8.71 13.00 17.40
C TYR A 203 -9.22 13.82 16.22
N GLU A 204 -9.75 15.00 16.52
CA GLU A 204 -10.03 16.05 15.56
C GLU A 204 -8.92 17.11 15.64
N PHE A 205 -8.16 17.27 14.55
CA PHE A 205 -7.19 18.34 14.39
C PHE A 205 -7.83 19.47 13.61
N ARG A 206 -7.72 20.69 14.11
CA ARG A 206 -8.29 21.90 13.49
C ARG A 206 -7.17 22.88 13.21
N ALA A 207 -6.94 23.18 11.92
CA ALA A 207 -6.02 24.21 11.46
C ALA A 207 -6.81 25.44 10.98
N ARG A 208 -6.41 26.63 11.41
CA ARG A 208 -7.03 27.91 11.06
C ARG A 208 -5.98 28.83 10.45
N ARG A 209 -6.25 29.31 9.24
CA ARG A 209 -5.31 30.15 8.48
C ARG A 209 -5.30 31.61 8.94
N ASP A 210 -6.43 32.12 9.41
CA ASP A 210 -6.57 33.49 9.91
C ASP A 210 -5.77 33.74 11.19
N THR A 211 -5.59 32.71 12.01
CA THR A 211 -4.87 32.78 13.29
C THR A 211 -3.56 32.00 13.31
N ASP A 212 -3.19 31.32 12.22
CA ASP A 212 -2.05 30.39 12.12
C ASP A 212 -1.99 29.37 13.28
N THR A 213 -3.16 28.93 13.75
CA THR A 213 -3.27 28.00 14.88
C THR A 213 -3.65 26.61 14.43
N VAL A 214 -3.05 25.62 15.11
CA VAL A 214 -3.48 24.22 15.07
C VAL A 214 -3.81 23.76 16.49
N THR A 215 -4.96 23.12 16.65
CA THR A 215 -5.43 22.52 17.90
C THR A 215 -5.86 21.08 17.68
N SER A 216 -5.81 20.25 18.72
CA SER A 216 -6.38 18.90 18.72
C SER A 216 -7.41 18.76 19.83
N GLU A 217 -8.45 17.98 19.58
CA GLU A 217 -9.47 17.60 20.55
C GLU A 217 -9.74 16.09 20.40
N GLN A 218 -9.88 15.39 21.51
CA GLN A 218 -10.25 13.97 21.48
C GLN A 218 -11.73 13.85 21.10
N SER A 219 -12.04 13.01 20.12
CA SER A 219 -13.40 12.69 19.69
C SER A 219 -13.78 11.26 20.07
N THR A 220 -15.01 10.87 19.77
CA THR A 220 -15.45 9.48 19.93
C THR A 220 -14.83 8.60 18.83
N VAL A 221 -14.49 7.36 19.17
CA VAL A 221 -14.00 6.38 18.18
C VAL A 221 -15.05 6.11 17.09
N ASP A 222 -16.33 6.23 17.45
CA ASP A 222 -17.44 6.05 16.52
C ASP A 222 -17.47 7.12 15.41
N ASP A 223 -16.97 8.34 15.67
CA ASP A 223 -16.85 9.36 14.63
C ASP A 223 -15.84 8.95 13.55
N CYS A 224 -14.65 8.52 13.95
CA CYS A 224 -13.63 8.00 13.02
C CYS A 224 -14.15 6.75 12.26
N ARG A 225 -14.82 5.83 12.96
CA ARG A 225 -15.38 4.61 12.33
C ARG A 225 -16.55 4.89 11.39
N ARG A 226 -17.36 5.91 11.65
CA ARG A 226 -18.45 6.32 10.74
C ARG A 226 -17.89 6.71 9.38
N PHE A 227 -16.85 7.54 9.34
CA PHE A 227 -16.25 7.97 8.07
C PHE A 227 -15.56 6.83 7.33
N GLN A 228 -14.93 5.90 8.04
CA GLN A 228 -14.41 4.68 7.40
C GLN A 228 -15.52 3.90 6.71
N ARG A 229 -16.66 3.65 7.39
CA ARG A 229 -17.82 2.97 6.79
C ARG A 229 -18.40 3.73 5.61
N GLU A 230 -18.48 5.05 5.68
CA GLU A 230 -18.97 5.88 4.57
C GLU A 230 -18.04 5.82 3.36
N ARG A 231 -16.72 5.84 3.56
CA ARG A 231 -15.72 5.69 2.49
C ARG A 231 -15.71 4.29 1.90
N GLU A 232 -15.76 3.26 2.73
CA GLU A 232 -15.88 1.86 2.28
C GLU A 232 -17.14 1.69 1.44
N LYS A 233 -18.27 2.22 1.90
CA LYS A 233 -19.52 2.19 1.13
C LYS A 233 -19.42 2.96 -0.18
N GLN A 234 -18.82 4.15 -0.18
CA GLN A 234 -18.59 4.93 -1.41
C GLN A 234 -17.68 4.18 -2.38
N ALA A 235 -16.60 3.57 -1.90
CA ALA A 235 -15.70 2.77 -2.70
C ALA A 235 -16.42 1.53 -3.27
N GLU A 236 -17.25 0.85 -2.48
CA GLU A 236 -18.10 -0.26 -2.95
C GLU A 236 -19.11 0.19 -4.01
N ASP A 237 -19.74 1.36 -3.82
CA ASP A 237 -20.70 1.93 -4.77
C ASP A 237 -20.01 2.37 -6.08
N GLU A 238 -18.82 2.98 -6.00
CA GLU A 238 -17.97 3.31 -7.14
C GLU A 238 -17.49 2.06 -7.89
N GLU A 239 -17.00 1.05 -7.17
CA GLU A 239 -16.60 -0.24 -7.74
C GLU A 239 -17.79 -0.90 -8.46
N ARG A 240 -18.97 -0.90 -7.83
CA ARG A 240 -20.20 -1.42 -8.43
C ARG A 240 -20.56 -0.63 -9.70
N ALA A 241 -20.47 0.69 -9.68
CA ALA A 241 -20.76 1.52 -10.86
C ALA A 241 -19.82 1.22 -12.03
N LEU A 242 -18.52 1.04 -11.75
CA LEU A 242 -17.52 0.67 -12.75
C LEU A 242 -17.81 -0.71 -13.37
N LEU A 243 -18.12 -1.71 -12.55
CA LEU A 243 -18.52 -3.05 -13.02
C LEU A 243 -19.82 -3.04 -13.83
N ASP A 244 -20.78 -2.21 -13.43
CA ASP A 244 -22.04 -2.03 -14.16
C ASP A 244 -21.85 -1.31 -15.50
N ALA A 245 -20.86 -0.40 -15.59
CA ALA A 245 -20.47 0.21 -16.86
C ALA A 245 -19.81 -0.82 -17.79
N SER A 246 -18.85 -1.61 -17.28
CA SER A 246 -18.20 -2.70 -18.03
C SER A 246 -19.20 -3.69 -18.59
N SER A 247 -20.07 -4.22 -17.72
CA SER A 247 -21.09 -5.18 -18.14
C SER A 247 -22.11 -4.57 -19.10
N ALA A 248 -22.35 -3.24 -19.07
CA ALA A 248 -23.26 -2.58 -20.01
C ALA A 248 -22.66 -2.53 -21.42
N ALA A 249 -21.35 -2.27 -21.50
CA ALA A 249 -20.63 -2.30 -22.76
C ALA A 249 -20.62 -3.70 -23.38
N ILE A 250 -20.49 -4.75 -22.58
CA ILE A 250 -20.62 -6.15 -23.03
C ILE A 250 -22.02 -6.40 -23.60
N VAL A 251 -23.08 -6.04 -22.86
CA VAL A 251 -24.47 -6.21 -23.32
C VAL A 251 -24.70 -5.54 -24.68
N ARG A 252 -24.27 -4.28 -24.86
CA ARG A 252 -24.42 -3.57 -26.13
C ARG A 252 -23.74 -4.30 -27.29
N ARG A 253 -22.54 -4.85 -27.09
CA ARG A 253 -21.83 -5.62 -28.15
C ARG A 253 -22.54 -6.94 -28.46
N LEU A 254 -23.02 -7.64 -27.43
CA LEU A 254 -23.77 -8.87 -27.62
C LEU A 254 -25.11 -8.61 -28.32
N ASP A 255 -25.82 -7.53 -27.95
CA ASP A 255 -27.07 -7.12 -28.60
C ASP A 255 -26.88 -6.89 -30.09
N HIS A 256 -25.82 -6.16 -30.48
CA HIS A 256 -25.48 -5.98 -31.90
C HIS A 256 -25.24 -7.32 -32.61
N ALA A 257 -24.43 -8.22 -32.03
CA ALA A 257 -24.18 -9.53 -32.63
C ALA A 257 -25.44 -10.41 -32.73
N VAL A 258 -26.37 -10.30 -31.77
CA VAL A 258 -27.65 -11.03 -31.80
C VAL A 258 -28.60 -10.43 -32.84
N ALA A 259 -28.68 -9.10 -32.94
CA ALA A 259 -29.51 -8.41 -33.93
C ALA A 259 -29.06 -8.75 -35.36
N ASP A 260 -27.76 -8.87 -35.57
CA ASP A 260 -27.18 -9.22 -36.88
C ASP A 260 -27.22 -10.74 -37.16
N GLY A 261 -27.64 -11.56 -36.19
CA GLY A 261 -27.65 -13.03 -36.32
C GLY A 261 -26.25 -13.66 -36.35
N THR A 262 -25.22 -12.96 -35.85
CA THR A 262 -23.80 -13.33 -35.96
C THR A 262 -23.18 -13.82 -34.66
N LEU A 263 -23.96 -14.09 -33.60
CA LEU A 263 -23.47 -14.51 -32.27
C LEU A 263 -22.81 -15.93 -32.26
N THR A 264 -21.66 -16.02 -32.92
CA THR A 264 -20.73 -17.16 -32.94
C THR A 264 -19.82 -17.14 -31.70
N ASP A 265 -19.05 -18.20 -31.47
CA ASP A 265 -18.05 -18.21 -30.38
C ASP A 265 -16.97 -17.14 -30.58
N ALA A 266 -16.63 -16.81 -31.83
CA ALA A 266 -15.66 -15.78 -32.15
C ALA A 266 -16.19 -14.38 -31.82
N GLU A 267 -17.47 -14.10 -32.11
CA GLU A 267 -18.10 -12.83 -31.72
C GLU A 267 -18.30 -12.75 -30.21
N LEU A 268 -18.68 -13.87 -29.56
CA LEU A 268 -18.80 -13.92 -28.11
C LEU A 268 -17.46 -13.58 -27.43
N ARG A 269 -16.35 -14.19 -27.88
CA ARG A 269 -15.02 -13.85 -27.38
C ARG A 269 -14.65 -12.39 -27.64
N ARG A 270 -14.99 -11.83 -28.80
CA ARG A 270 -14.73 -10.41 -29.12
C ARG A 270 -15.55 -9.44 -28.29
N ALA A 271 -16.79 -9.80 -27.95
CA ALA A 271 -17.64 -9.00 -27.08
C ALA A 271 -17.11 -8.97 -25.63
N LEU A 272 -16.54 -10.07 -25.15
CA LEU A 272 -15.98 -10.19 -23.79
C LEU A 272 -14.53 -9.68 -23.68
N ALA A 273 -13.73 -9.84 -24.74
CA ALA A 273 -12.34 -9.41 -24.80
C ALA A 273 -12.19 -7.91 -25.14
N MET A 274 -13.08 -7.05 -24.62
CA MET A 274 -12.83 -5.60 -24.68
C MET A 274 -11.49 -5.32 -24.03
N GLN A 275 -10.66 -4.54 -24.71
CA GLN A 275 -9.42 -4.06 -24.11
C GLN A 275 -9.78 -2.94 -23.13
N GLN A 276 -9.17 -2.98 -21.95
CA GLN A 276 -9.15 -1.84 -21.05
C GLN A 276 -8.50 -0.68 -21.80
N THR A 277 -9.19 0.45 -21.89
CA THR A 277 -8.65 1.66 -22.51
C THR A 277 -8.04 2.52 -21.44
N ASP A 278 -6.72 2.75 -21.50
CA ASP A 278 -6.04 3.75 -20.70
C ASP A 278 -5.72 4.93 -21.62
N GLU A 279 -6.36 6.08 -21.43
CA GLU A 279 -6.08 7.30 -22.21
C GLU A 279 -4.69 7.90 -21.89
N GLY A 280 -3.92 7.35 -20.94
CA GLY A 280 -2.74 8.02 -20.41
C GLY A 280 -1.39 7.30 -20.46
N ARG A 281 -1.33 5.97 -20.67
CA ARG A 281 -0.07 5.23 -20.54
C ARG A 281 0.03 4.05 -21.50
N GLU A 282 0.90 4.20 -22.48
CA GLU A 282 1.46 3.06 -23.22
C GLU A 282 2.37 2.28 -22.25
N LEU A 283 1.85 1.22 -21.62
CA LEU A 283 2.63 0.37 -20.71
C LEU A 283 2.47 -1.13 -20.97
N VAL A 284 3.63 -1.77 -20.81
CA VAL A 284 3.99 -3.18 -21.01
C VAL A 284 3.37 -4.06 -19.93
N GLY A 285 2.29 -4.76 -20.26
CA GLY A 285 1.65 -5.75 -19.40
C GLY A 285 0.49 -6.39 -20.16
N TYR A 286 0.35 -7.72 -20.10
CA TYR A 286 -0.64 -8.47 -20.88
C TYR A 286 -2.03 -7.81 -20.78
N PRO A 287 -2.69 -7.47 -21.91
CA PRO A 287 -4.03 -6.88 -21.89
C PRO A 287 -4.98 -7.89 -21.27
N SER A 288 -5.40 -7.65 -20.03
CA SER A 288 -6.42 -8.47 -19.39
C SER A 288 -7.77 -8.12 -20.02
N PRO A 289 -8.53 -9.10 -20.51
CA PRO A 289 -9.84 -8.82 -21.07
C PRO A 289 -10.77 -8.29 -19.98
N VAL A 290 -11.64 -7.37 -20.36
CA VAL A 290 -12.68 -6.82 -19.46
C VAL A 290 -13.61 -7.92 -18.95
N ALA A 291 -13.79 -9.02 -19.68
CA ALA A 291 -14.45 -10.20 -19.16
C ALA A 291 -13.77 -11.51 -19.57
N VAL A 292 -13.67 -12.42 -18.60
CA VAL A 292 -13.22 -13.81 -18.81
C VAL A 292 -14.43 -14.72 -18.64
N PRO A 293 -14.90 -15.41 -19.71
CA PRO A 293 -15.98 -16.38 -19.58
C PRO A 293 -15.53 -17.55 -18.70
N VAL A 294 -16.43 -17.98 -17.81
CA VAL A 294 -16.27 -19.14 -16.94
C VAL A 294 -17.04 -20.33 -17.51
N SER A 295 -18.28 -20.10 -17.94
CA SER A 295 -19.09 -21.10 -18.63
C SER A 295 -19.94 -20.47 -19.73
N VAL A 296 -20.25 -21.27 -20.75
CA VAL A 296 -21.10 -20.90 -21.89
C VAL A 296 -22.05 -22.05 -22.16
N GLU A 297 -23.35 -21.78 -22.08
CA GLU A 297 -24.41 -22.72 -22.42
C GLU A 297 -25.13 -22.25 -23.67
N ARG A 298 -25.36 -23.14 -24.64
CA ARG A 298 -26.02 -22.81 -25.91
C ARG A 298 -27.23 -23.70 -26.15
N SER A 299 -28.29 -23.07 -26.63
CA SER A 299 -29.49 -23.72 -27.17
C SER A 299 -29.91 -22.99 -28.46
N PRO A 300 -30.82 -23.58 -29.27
CA PRO A 300 -31.34 -22.90 -30.45
C PRO A 300 -32.06 -21.58 -30.17
N ALA A 301 -32.55 -21.36 -28.94
CA ALA A 301 -33.29 -20.17 -28.56
C ALA A 301 -32.46 -19.16 -27.74
N GLU A 302 -31.36 -19.61 -27.13
CA GLU A 302 -30.67 -18.85 -26.09
C GLU A 302 -29.19 -19.21 -25.96
N VAL A 303 -28.36 -18.22 -25.67
CA VAL A 303 -26.96 -18.39 -25.23
C VAL A 303 -26.80 -17.74 -23.85
N VAL A 304 -26.35 -18.52 -22.87
CA VAL A 304 -26.06 -18.05 -21.50
C VAL A 304 -24.56 -18.07 -21.27
N VAL A 305 -24.02 -16.99 -20.72
CA VAL A 305 -22.59 -16.86 -20.42
C VAL A 305 -22.42 -16.37 -19.00
N PHE A 306 -21.71 -17.14 -18.19
CA PHE A 306 -21.20 -16.66 -16.91
C PHE A 306 -19.79 -16.15 -17.13
N ALA A 307 -19.51 -14.92 -16.72
CA ALA A 307 -18.20 -14.32 -16.90
C ALA A 307 -17.77 -13.51 -15.67
N ARG A 308 -16.47 -13.56 -15.40
CA ARG A 308 -15.79 -12.66 -14.47
C ARG A 308 -15.51 -11.36 -15.21
N VAL A 309 -16.05 -10.26 -14.71
CA VAL A 309 -15.95 -8.93 -15.31
C VAL A 309 -15.04 -8.06 -14.46
N ASN A 310 -14.10 -7.38 -15.10
CA ASN A 310 -13.24 -6.34 -14.55
C ASN A 310 -13.77 -4.95 -14.94
N PRO A 311 -13.41 -3.89 -14.21
CA PRO A 311 -13.64 -2.52 -14.67
C PRO A 311 -12.92 -2.25 -16.00
N LEU A 312 -13.53 -1.40 -16.84
CA LEU A 312 -12.96 -0.95 -18.10
C LEU A 312 -11.74 -0.05 -17.90
N ASP A 313 -11.79 0.82 -16.89
CA ASP A 313 -10.87 1.95 -16.74
C ASP A 313 -9.90 1.81 -15.55
N THR A 314 -9.72 0.59 -15.01
CA THR A 314 -8.79 0.36 -13.89
C THR A 314 -7.99 -0.92 -14.05
N HIS A 315 -6.70 -0.88 -13.74
CA HIS A 315 -5.81 -2.05 -13.65
C HIS A 315 -6.05 -2.91 -12.38
N GLY A 316 -7.05 -2.55 -11.57
CA GLY A 316 -7.44 -3.33 -10.38
C GLY A 316 -8.27 -4.56 -10.74
N VAL A 317 -8.08 -5.63 -9.97
CA VAL A 317 -8.91 -6.85 -10.00
C VAL A 317 -10.15 -6.67 -9.12
N ALA A 318 -11.02 -5.73 -9.47
CA ALA A 318 -12.39 -5.75 -8.97
C ALA A 318 -13.17 -6.78 -9.80
N LEU A 319 -13.39 -7.98 -9.28
CA LEU A 319 -14.00 -9.08 -10.01
C LEU A 319 -15.49 -9.18 -9.67
N GLY A 320 -16.35 -8.83 -10.63
CA GLY A 320 -17.79 -9.11 -10.56
C GLY A 320 -18.14 -10.37 -11.35
N CYS A 321 -18.99 -11.25 -10.82
CA CYS A 321 -19.59 -12.34 -11.60
C CYS A 321 -20.90 -11.89 -12.22
N TYR A 322 -21.02 -12.05 -13.54
CA TYR A 322 -22.21 -11.70 -14.30
C TYR A 322 -22.68 -12.86 -15.17
N GLU A 323 -23.99 -13.07 -15.20
CA GLU A 323 -24.70 -13.86 -16.20
C GLU A 323 -25.15 -12.93 -17.33
N PHE A 324 -24.75 -13.24 -18.56
CA PHE A 324 -25.24 -12.62 -19.78
C PHE A 324 -26.11 -13.62 -20.52
N ARG A 325 -27.36 -13.25 -20.78
CA ARG A 325 -28.34 -14.13 -21.42
C ARG A 325 -28.82 -13.51 -22.72
N ALA A 326 -28.39 -14.07 -23.84
CA ALA A 326 -28.75 -13.65 -25.18
C ALA A 326 -29.94 -14.48 -25.69
N HIS A 327 -31.10 -13.85 -25.83
CA HIS A 327 -32.32 -14.45 -26.39
C HIS A 327 -32.32 -14.29 -27.91
N LEU A 328 -31.98 -15.36 -28.62
CA LEU A 328 -31.77 -15.34 -30.07
C LEU A 328 -33.07 -15.06 -30.85
N THR A 329 -34.21 -15.55 -30.37
CA THR A 329 -35.51 -15.37 -31.01
C THR A 329 -36.14 -14.00 -30.75
N LYS A 330 -35.75 -13.33 -29.66
CA LYS A 330 -36.26 -12.01 -29.26
C LYS A 330 -35.32 -10.87 -29.62
N HIS A 331 -34.15 -11.20 -30.15
CA HIS A 331 -33.07 -10.26 -30.45
C HIS A 331 -32.71 -9.34 -29.29
N SER A 332 -32.51 -9.91 -28.09
CA SER A 332 -32.26 -9.13 -26.88
C SER A 332 -31.29 -9.84 -25.93
N VAL A 333 -30.44 -9.07 -25.25
CA VAL A 333 -29.53 -9.55 -24.22
C VAL A 333 -29.91 -8.98 -22.86
N THR A 334 -29.94 -9.84 -21.85
CA THR A 334 -30.11 -9.42 -20.46
C THR A 334 -28.83 -9.70 -19.69
N ARG A 335 -28.61 -8.94 -18.60
CA ARG A 335 -27.52 -9.19 -17.66
C ARG A 335 -28.03 -9.30 -16.24
N ARG A 336 -27.32 -10.08 -15.43
CA ARG A 336 -27.54 -10.15 -13.99
C ARG A 336 -26.23 -10.34 -13.26
N ARG A 337 -25.97 -9.54 -12.21
CA ARG A 337 -24.87 -9.82 -11.27
C ARG A 337 -25.26 -11.01 -10.40
N THR A 338 -24.38 -12.00 -10.28
CA THR A 338 -24.65 -13.21 -9.47
C THR A 338 -23.96 -13.12 -8.11
N ALA A 339 -24.22 -14.09 -7.23
CA ALA A 339 -23.60 -14.18 -5.91
C ALA A 339 -22.11 -14.61 -5.98
N GLY A 340 -21.60 -14.90 -7.19
CA GLY A 340 -20.19 -15.25 -7.43
C GLY A 340 -19.93 -16.75 -7.50
N THR A 341 -20.77 -17.59 -6.88
CA THR A 341 -20.58 -19.06 -6.84
C THR A 341 -20.41 -19.69 -8.22
N GLU A 342 -21.02 -19.12 -9.25
CA GLU A 342 -20.95 -19.61 -10.63
C GLU A 342 -19.63 -19.25 -11.33
N CYS A 343 -18.92 -18.22 -10.86
CA CYS A 343 -17.64 -17.78 -11.41
C CYS A 343 -16.40 -18.29 -10.65
N PHE A 344 -16.61 -18.94 -9.50
CA PHE A 344 -15.56 -19.45 -8.61
C PHE A 344 -15.64 -20.98 -8.39
N ALA A 345 -16.49 -21.68 -9.15
CA ALA A 345 -16.65 -23.14 -9.11
C ALA A 345 -15.58 -23.88 -9.92
#